data_AF-A0A0W0RGI2-F1
#
_entry.id   AF-A0A0W0RGI2-F1
#
_cell.length_a   1.000
_cell.length_b   1.000
_cell.length_c   1.000
_cell.angle_alpha   90.00
_cell.angle_beta   90.00
_cell.angle_gamma   90.00
#
_symmetry.space_group_name_H-M   'P 1'
#
loop_
_entity.id
_entity.type
_entity.pdbx_description
1 polymer ?
#
loop_
_entity_poly.entity_id
_entity_poly.type
_entity_poly.pdbx_seq_one_letter_code
_entity_poly.pdbx_strand_id
1 'polypeptide(L)'
;MSLLTIYTPQNGEYLKTVLDAMVTLLGTSTYKSAQDIVSILAVGVVGFQYVSGKRIQAISRYVLCTFVFLFCILGIKTPVAIIDMQTADSAGPELTVDNVPLGVGLPAALISGIGYGITQVFSDVFHMPQDLDYTRTGMLFGSRTFLASTSSNLSLSPELSRDLSTYIRQCIFSAKLLGSQQISPNEMKHSSDLIRLYFEHPSPIYRVLFHDGTNLSCIEAAARLKPELNTGIEKQLVHLSNIMTKGDKEKFSDGLAAAHSYFMNVSKDAANVLTQNILINATRESALDAFAFAGADAELMNYTNSSSLQKMHVAEANSFWLAGYRLPYYMTVFWMLTLCIFPLVMLLALVPGMHGVYMIYMQTQVFLWSWPPMFIIIHFFVSLASSTTLTLFGSKNGGVTFSTIDSIASIQSSFAYTAGGLAISVPV
;
A
#
# COMPACT_ATOMS: atom_id res chain seq x y z
N MET A 1 -30.67 -12.84 -20.91
CA MET A 1 -30.57 -11.68 -20.01
C MET A 1 -29.15 -11.14 -20.14
N SER A 2 -28.98 -9.82 -20.24
CA SER A 2 -27.65 -9.19 -20.31
C SER A 2 -26.89 -9.41 -19.01
N LEU A 3 -25.60 -9.73 -19.12
CA LEU A 3 -24.67 -9.85 -18.00
C LEU A 3 -24.48 -8.47 -17.35
N LEU A 4 -24.74 -8.33 -16.05
CA LEU A 4 -24.45 -7.10 -15.33
C LEU A 4 -22.97 -7.07 -14.96
N THR A 5 -22.28 -5.97 -15.25
CA THR A 5 -20.85 -5.83 -14.94
C THR A 5 -20.69 -5.00 -13.67
N ILE A 6 -20.04 -5.59 -12.67
CA ILE A 6 -19.67 -4.94 -11.41
C ILE A 6 -18.17 -4.68 -11.45
N TYR A 7 -17.79 -3.44 -11.15
CA TYR A 7 -16.38 -3.10 -10.97
C TYR A 7 -16.02 -3.18 -9.48
N THR A 8 -14.84 -3.70 -9.17
CA THR A 8 -14.28 -3.67 -7.81
C THR A 8 -12.96 -2.90 -7.81
N PRO A 9 -12.71 -2.03 -6.81
CA PRO A 9 -11.43 -1.33 -6.70
C PRO A 9 -10.25 -2.29 -6.61
N GLN A 10 -10.39 -3.38 -5.84
CA GLN A 10 -9.37 -4.43 -5.65
C GLN A 10 -10.03 -5.78 -5.32
N ASN A 11 -9.28 -6.87 -5.43
CA ASN A 11 -9.62 -8.22 -4.96
C ASN A 11 -10.91 -8.81 -5.56
N GLY A 12 -10.98 -8.92 -6.89
CA GLY A 12 -12.10 -9.54 -7.61
C GLY A 12 -12.50 -10.94 -7.11
N GLU A 13 -11.53 -11.81 -6.82
CA GLU A 13 -11.76 -13.16 -6.30
C GLU A 13 -12.49 -13.17 -4.94
N TYR A 14 -12.17 -12.20 -4.08
CA TYR A 14 -12.83 -12.06 -2.78
C TYR A 14 -14.28 -11.62 -2.96
N LEU A 15 -14.54 -10.68 -3.88
CA LEU A 15 -15.90 -10.24 -4.17
C LEU A 15 -16.75 -11.39 -4.73
N LYS A 16 -16.18 -12.20 -5.62
CA LYS A 16 -16.84 -13.40 -6.15
C LYS A 16 -17.28 -14.32 -5.00
N THR A 17 -16.35 -14.66 -4.12
CA THR A 17 -16.62 -15.53 -2.96
C THR A 17 -17.71 -14.94 -2.05
N VAL A 18 -17.70 -13.63 -1.84
CA VAL A 18 -18.71 -12.91 -1.06
C VAL A 18 -20.10 -13.00 -1.70
N LEU A 19 -20.21 -12.74 -3.00
CA LEU A 19 -21.48 -12.81 -3.72
C LEU A 19 -22.01 -14.25 -3.79
N ASP A 20 -21.13 -15.24 -4.03
CA ASP A 20 -21.47 -16.66 -4.00
C ASP A 20 -22.03 -17.07 -2.62
N ALA A 21 -21.38 -16.64 -1.54
CA ALA A 21 -21.83 -16.91 -0.18
C ALA A 21 -23.19 -16.25 0.12
N MET A 22 -23.39 -15.01 -0.31
CA MET A 22 -24.67 -14.30 -0.17
C MET A 22 -25.80 -15.02 -0.93
N VAL A 23 -25.56 -15.39 -2.18
CA VAL A 23 -26.54 -16.12 -3.01
C VAL A 23 -26.88 -17.47 -2.36
N THR A 24 -25.87 -18.19 -1.87
CA THR A 24 -26.05 -19.45 -1.16
C THR A 24 -26.93 -19.28 0.07
N LEU A 25 -26.66 -18.25 0.90
CA LEU A 25 -27.45 -17.95 2.09
C LEU A 25 -28.92 -17.68 1.76
N LEU A 26 -29.19 -16.86 0.74
CA LEU A 26 -30.54 -16.56 0.26
C LEU A 26 -31.28 -17.80 -0.28
N GLY A 27 -30.54 -18.80 -0.75
CA GLY A 27 -31.08 -20.06 -1.24
C GLY A 27 -31.49 -21.03 -0.13
N THR A 28 -30.98 -20.87 1.09
CA THR A 28 -31.23 -21.80 2.21
C THR A 28 -32.70 -21.84 2.64
N SER A 29 -33.15 -23.00 3.12
CA SER A 29 -34.47 -23.14 3.73
C SER A 29 -34.63 -22.27 4.97
N THR A 30 -33.57 -22.11 5.77
CA THR A 30 -33.54 -21.24 6.95
C THR A 30 -33.89 -19.80 6.60
N TYR A 31 -33.30 -19.23 5.52
CA TYR A 31 -33.61 -17.87 5.10
C TYR A 31 -35.07 -17.73 4.65
N LYS A 32 -35.59 -18.71 3.89
CA LYS A 32 -36.99 -18.73 3.47
C LYS A 32 -37.95 -18.78 4.67
N SER A 33 -37.69 -19.64 5.65
CA SER A 33 -38.47 -19.69 6.89
C SER A 33 -38.42 -18.37 7.67
N ALA A 34 -37.25 -17.72 7.74
CA ALA A 34 -37.12 -16.41 8.38
C ALA A 34 -37.94 -15.33 7.66
N GLN A 35 -37.91 -15.33 6.32
CA GLN A 35 -38.72 -14.45 5.49
C GLN A 35 -40.23 -14.67 5.71
N ASP A 36 -40.68 -15.91 5.80
CA ASP A 36 -42.08 -16.26 6.06
C ASP A 36 -42.54 -15.77 7.44
N ILE A 37 -41.73 -16.02 8.48
CA ILE A 37 -42.00 -15.57 9.85
C ILE A 37 -42.12 -14.04 9.90
N VAL A 38 -41.15 -13.32 9.33
CA VAL A 38 -41.16 -11.85 9.31
C VAL A 38 -42.38 -11.33 8.56
N SER A 39 -42.73 -11.95 7.43
CA SER A 39 -43.90 -11.55 6.63
C SER A 39 -45.21 -11.72 7.40
N ILE A 40 -45.38 -12.84 8.14
CA ILE A 40 -46.56 -13.09 8.99
C ILE A 40 -46.66 -12.05 10.11
N LEU A 41 -45.55 -11.78 10.81
CA LEU A 41 -45.51 -10.77 11.88
C LEU A 41 -45.82 -9.37 11.33
N ALA A 42 -45.29 -9.04 10.16
CA ALA A 42 -45.51 -7.77 9.49
C ALA A 42 -46.97 -7.56 9.10
N VAL A 43 -47.67 -8.61 8.62
CA VAL A 43 -49.13 -8.56 8.38
C VAL A 43 -49.90 -8.29 9.68
N GLY A 44 -49.52 -8.95 10.78
CA GLY A 44 -50.12 -8.70 12.10
C GLY A 44 -49.99 -7.25 12.57
N VAL A 45 -48.79 -6.66 12.42
CA VAL A 45 -48.52 -5.25 12.75
C VAL A 45 -49.33 -4.29 11.89
N VAL A 46 -49.49 -4.57 10.60
CA VAL A 46 -50.30 -3.74 9.68
C VAL A 46 -51.78 -3.84 10.05
N GLY A 47 -52.28 -5.03 10.38
CA GLY A 47 -53.63 -5.23 10.88
C GLY A 47 -53.92 -4.41 12.15
N PHE A 48 -52.99 -4.43 13.11
CA PHE A 48 -53.09 -3.59 14.32
C PHE A 48 -53.10 -2.09 14.01
N GLN A 49 -52.24 -1.63 13.10
CA GLN A 49 -52.20 -0.22 12.67
C GLN A 49 -53.50 0.23 12.01
N TYR A 50 -54.13 -0.66 11.23
CA TYR A 50 -55.42 -0.39 10.59
C TYR A 50 -56.55 -0.22 11.61
N VAL A 51 -56.65 -1.13 12.58
CA VAL A 51 -57.65 -1.06 13.66
C VAL A 51 -57.42 0.18 14.54
N SER A 52 -56.16 0.59 14.75
CA SER A 52 -55.78 1.78 15.52
C SER A 52 -56.02 3.12 14.80
N GLY A 53 -56.76 3.13 13.68
CA GLY A 53 -57.19 4.37 13.01
C GLY A 53 -56.22 4.92 11.96
N LYS A 54 -55.15 4.20 11.60
CA LYS A 54 -54.28 4.59 10.47
C LYS A 54 -54.94 4.18 9.15
N ARG A 55 -55.16 5.18 8.28
CA ARG A 55 -55.86 5.12 6.97
C ARG A 55 -55.46 3.92 6.08
N ILE A 56 -56.33 3.59 5.11
CA ILE A 56 -56.12 2.65 3.96
C ILE A 56 -54.75 2.84 3.25
N GLN A 57 -54.19 4.05 3.30
CA GLN A 57 -52.86 4.38 2.79
C GLN A 57 -51.73 3.54 3.42
N ALA A 58 -51.84 3.17 4.70
CA ALA A 58 -50.82 2.35 5.37
C ALA A 58 -50.80 0.91 4.84
N ILE A 59 -51.98 0.32 4.59
CA ILE A 59 -52.13 -1.01 4.02
C ILE A 59 -51.63 -1.04 2.58
N SER A 60 -52.12 -0.13 1.74
CA SER A 60 -51.73 -0.07 0.33
C SER A 60 -50.21 0.12 0.15
N ARG A 61 -49.60 1.00 0.95
CA ARG A 61 -48.14 1.17 0.97
C ARG A 61 -47.41 -0.11 1.37
N TYR A 62 -47.88 -0.80 2.42
CA TYR A 62 -47.25 -2.04 2.87
C TYR A 62 -47.32 -3.13 1.80
N VAL A 63 -48.50 -3.39 1.23
CA VAL A 63 -48.69 -4.41 0.18
C VAL A 63 -47.80 -4.11 -1.03
N LEU A 64 -47.76 -2.85 -1.48
CA LEU A 64 -46.91 -2.42 -2.59
C LEU A 64 -45.43 -2.61 -2.28
N CYS A 65 -44.96 -2.15 -1.12
CA CYS A 65 -43.56 -2.30 -0.72
C CYS A 65 -43.15 -3.77 -0.63
N THR A 66 -43.95 -4.60 0.04
CA THR A 66 -43.68 -6.03 0.19
C THR A 66 -43.66 -6.73 -1.18
N PHE A 67 -44.57 -6.38 -2.09
CA PHE A 67 -44.53 -6.88 -3.47
C PHE A 67 -43.21 -6.52 -4.17
N VAL A 68 -42.79 -5.26 -4.09
CA VAL A 68 -41.53 -4.80 -4.71
C VAL A 68 -40.31 -5.51 -4.11
N PHE A 69 -40.23 -5.63 -2.78
CA PHE A 69 -39.10 -6.27 -2.12
C PHE A 69 -38.98 -7.75 -2.44
N LEU A 70 -40.10 -8.49 -2.40
CA LEU A 70 -40.09 -9.93 -2.62
C LEU A 70 -39.94 -10.30 -4.09
N PHE A 71 -40.70 -9.65 -4.98
CA PHE A 71 -40.72 -10.04 -6.39
C PHE A 71 -39.69 -9.31 -7.23
N CYS A 72 -39.56 -7.99 -7.08
CA CYS A 72 -38.67 -7.20 -7.94
C CYS A 72 -37.22 -7.21 -7.45
N ILE A 73 -37.00 -7.02 -6.15
CA ILE A 73 -35.65 -6.85 -5.57
C ILE A 73 -35.02 -8.22 -5.28
N LEU A 74 -35.73 -9.10 -4.58
CA LEU A 74 -35.22 -10.42 -4.20
C LEU A 74 -35.50 -11.51 -5.25
N GLY A 75 -36.67 -11.48 -5.88
CA GLY A 75 -37.18 -12.55 -6.73
C GLY A 75 -36.52 -12.62 -8.11
N ILE A 76 -36.27 -11.48 -8.76
CA ILE A 76 -35.56 -11.44 -10.04
C ILE A 76 -34.09 -11.74 -9.81
N LYS A 77 -33.55 -12.73 -10.52
CA LYS A 77 -32.14 -13.13 -10.45
C LYS A 77 -31.43 -12.79 -11.75
N THR A 78 -30.20 -12.32 -11.66
CA THR A 78 -29.37 -11.91 -12.79
C THR A 78 -27.94 -12.43 -12.64
N PRO A 79 -27.29 -12.88 -13.71
CA PRO A 79 -25.87 -13.20 -13.69
C PRO A 79 -25.04 -11.90 -13.68
N VAL A 80 -23.93 -11.94 -12.94
CA VAL A 80 -23.03 -10.80 -12.73
C VAL A 80 -21.61 -11.19 -13.11
N ALA A 81 -20.90 -10.31 -13.82
CA ALA A 81 -19.46 -10.40 -14.02
C ALA A 81 -18.73 -9.35 -13.18
N ILE A 82 -17.60 -9.73 -12.61
CA ILE A 82 -16.76 -8.86 -11.78
C ILE A 82 -15.51 -8.48 -12.55
N ILE A 83 -15.17 -7.19 -12.57
CA ILE A 83 -13.93 -6.65 -13.14
C ILE A 83 -13.12 -5.99 -12.03
N ASP A 84 -11.87 -6.41 -11.86
CA ASP A 84 -10.91 -5.79 -10.93
C ASP A 84 -10.17 -4.63 -11.60
N MET A 85 -10.23 -3.43 -11.00
CA MET A 85 -9.59 -2.24 -11.55
C MET A 85 -8.06 -2.31 -11.56
N GLN A 86 -7.45 -3.07 -10.65
CA GLN A 86 -5.99 -3.18 -10.55
C GLN A 86 -5.41 -4.30 -11.42
N THR A 87 -6.26 -5.25 -11.81
CA THR A 87 -5.88 -6.40 -12.63
C THR A 87 -6.74 -6.32 -13.89
N ALA A 88 -6.36 -5.42 -14.80
CA ALA A 88 -7.13 -5.00 -15.98
C ALA A 88 -7.55 -6.13 -16.95
N ASP A 89 -7.17 -7.38 -16.67
CA ASP A 89 -7.43 -8.55 -17.49
C ASP A 89 -8.59 -9.44 -17.00
N SER A 90 -9.25 -9.11 -15.88
CA SER A 90 -10.18 -10.04 -15.24
C SER A 90 -11.65 -9.81 -15.59
N ALA A 91 -12.00 -9.78 -16.87
CA ALA A 91 -13.36 -10.04 -17.36
C ALA A 91 -13.51 -11.49 -17.87
N GLY A 92 -12.72 -12.42 -17.31
CA GLY A 92 -12.74 -13.83 -17.69
C GLY A 92 -13.93 -14.61 -17.09
N PRO A 93 -14.22 -15.82 -17.60
CA PRO A 93 -15.28 -16.71 -17.07
C PRO A 93 -15.14 -17.07 -15.59
N GLU A 94 -13.96 -16.89 -15.01
CA GLU A 94 -13.64 -17.28 -13.64
C GLU A 94 -14.25 -16.35 -12.57
N LEU A 95 -14.60 -15.11 -12.93
CA LEU A 95 -15.14 -14.10 -12.00
C LEU A 95 -16.63 -13.76 -12.27
N THR A 96 -17.40 -14.74 -12.75
CA THR A 96 -18.85 -14.60 -12.86
C THR A 96 -19.57 -15.26 -11.69
N VAL A 97 -20.65 -14.64 -11.23
CA VAL A 97 -21.55 -15.16 -10.19
C VAL A 97 -22.97 -15.22 -10.73
N ASP A 98 -23.57 -16.41 -10.65
CA ASP A 98 -24.94 -16.65 -11.09
C ASP A 98 -25.95 -16.40 -9.96
N ASN A 99 -27.21 -16.20 -10.36
CA ASN A 99 -28.35 -16.11 -9.45
C ASN A 99 -28.31 -14.96 -8.41
N VAL A 100 -27.60 -13.87 -8.71
CA VAL A 100 -27.56 -12.68 -7.85
C VAL A 100 -28.93 -11.97 -7.89
N PRO A 101 -29.55 -11.63 -6.74
CA PRO A 101 -30.79 -10.85 -6.73
C PRO A 101 -30.60 -9.50 -7.42
N LEU A 102 -31.59 -9.08 -8.22
CA LEU A 102 -31.57 -7.81 -8.95
C LEU A 102 -31.37 -6.62 -7.99
N GLY A 103 -31.91 -6.71 -6.77
CA GLY A 103 -31.77 -5.73 -5.71
C GLY A 103 -30.35 -5.40 -5.27
N VAL A 104 -29.40 -6.30 -5.51
CA VAL A 104 -27.96 -6.06 -5.26
C VAL A 104 -27.23 -5.89 -6.58
N GLY A 105 -27.48 -6.81 -7.53
CA GLY A 105 -26.73 -6.88 -8.77
C GLY A 105 -26.84 -5.60 -9.61
N LEU A 106 -28.06 -5.07 -9.80
CA LEU A 106 -28.27 -3.89 -10.63
C LEU A 106 -27.71 -2.61 -9.97
N PRO A 107 -28.01 -2.29 -8.69
CA PRO A 107 -27.42 -1.14 -8.02
C PRO A 107 -25.90 -1.23 -7.92
N ALA A 108 -25.34 -2.40 -7.58
CA ALA A 108 -23.89 -2.56 -7.52
C ALA A 108 -23.24 -2.34 -8.88
N ALA A 109 -23.82 -2.85 -9.98
CA ALA A 109 -23.31 -2.62 -11.34
C ALA A 109 -23.37 -1.14 -11.75
N LEU A 110 -24.49 -0.46 -11.49
CA LEU A 110 -24.65 0.96 -11.83
C LEU A 110 -23.73 1.85 -11.00
N ILE A 111 -23.72 1.67 -9.67
CA ILE A 111 -22.93 2.50 -8.76
C ILE A 111 -21.44 2.28 -9.00
N SER A 112 -21.00 1.02 -9.13
CA SER A 112 -19.59 0.73 -9.43
C SER A 112 -19.16 1.17 -10.82
N GLY A 113 -20.03 1.06 -11.84
CA GLY A 113 -19.74 1.54 -13.19
C GLY A 113 -19.59 3.06 -13.26
N ILE A 114 -20.51 3.79 -12.63
CA ILE A 114 -20.41 5.26 -12.51
C ILE A 114 -19.17 5.64 -11.69
N GLY A 115 -18.96 4.98 -10.55
CA GLY A 115 -17.81 5.21 -9.68
C GLY A 115 -16.48 4.96 -10.40
N TYR A 116 -16.37 3.89 -11.19
CA TYR A 116 -15.23 3.62 -12.05
C TYR A 116 -15.00 4.74 -13.07
N GLY A 117 -16.05 5.15 -13.80
CA GLY A 117 -15.95 6.23 -14.78
C GLY A 117 -15.48 7.55 -14.16
N ILE A 118 -16.02 7.93 -13.00
CA ILE A 118 -15.57 9.11 -12.25
C ILE A 118 -14.11 8.94 -11.82
N THR A 119 -13.75 7.78 -11.29
CA THR A 119 -12.38 7.49 -10.84
C THR A 119 -11.37 7.63 -11.99
N GLN A 120 -11.70 7.17 -13.20
CA GLN A 120 -10.85 7.34 -14.38
C GLN A 120 -10.66 8.82 -14.73
N VAL A 121 -11.73 9.60 -14.78
CA VAL A 121 -11.65 11.04 -15.06
C VAL A 121 -10.80 11.78 -14.01
N PHE A 122 -10.95 11.43 -12.73
CA PHE A 122 -10.10 12.00 -11.68
C PHE A 122 -8.65 11.56 -11.82
N SER A 123 -8.38 10.30 -12.18
CA SER A 123 -7.03 9.79 -12.42
C SER A 123 -6.37 10.54 -13.59
N ASP A 124 -7.10 10.81 -14.66
CA ASP A 124 -6.58 11.53 -15.83
C ASP A 124 -6.18 12.98 -15.50
N VAL A 125 -6.98 13.67 -14.68
CA VAL A 125 -6.73 15.07 -14.30
C VAL A 125 -5.67 15.19 -13.21
N PHE A 126 -5.75 14.35 -12.18
CA PHE A 126 -4.85 14.34 -11.03
C PHE A 126 -3.81 13.21 -11.16
N HIS A 127 -3.25 13.04 -12.35
CA HIS A 127 -2.31 11.97 -12.62
C HIS A 127 -0.92 12.26 -12.02
N MET A 128 -0.25 11.18 -11.64
CA MET A 128 1.18 11.14 -11.37
C MET A 128 1.91 10.55 -12.59
N PRO A 129 3.25 10.61 -12.68
CA PRO A 129 3.99 9.82 -13.66
C PRO A 129 3.54 8.34 -13.61
N GLN A 130 3.43 7.68 -14.76
CA GLN A 130 2.68 6.41 -14.92
C GLN A 130 2.97 5.35 -13.84
N ASP A 131 4.24 5.19 -13.43
CA ASP A 131 4.67 4.18 -12.45
C ASP A 131 4.37 4.57 -10.99
N LEU A 132 3.85 5.77 -10.76
CA LEU A 132 3.48 6.32 -9.46
C LEU A 132 1.98 6.66 -9.36
N ASP A 133 1.21 6.35 -10.42
CA ASP A 133 -0.20 6.68 -10.44
C ASP A 133 -1.01 5.80 -9.51
N TYR A 134 -2.03 6.40 -8.88
CA TYR A 134 -2.83 5.77 -7.84
C TYR A 134 -3.55 4.52 -8.35
N THR A 135 -4.14 4.60 -9.54
CA THR A 135 -4.93 3.52 -10.13
C THR A 135 -4.09 2.30 -10.50
N ARG A 136 -2.81 2.49 -10.86
CA ARG A 136 -1.88 1.41 -11.25
C ARG A 136 -1.12 0.79 -10.09
N THR A 137 -0.68 1.61 -9.14
CA THR A 137 0.28 1.21 -8.10
C THR A 137 -0.25 1.36 -6.68
N GLY A 138 -1.38 2.05 -6.52
CA GLY A 138 -2.02 2.30 -5.25
C GLY A 138 -1.50 3.55 -4.54
N MET A 139 -2.09 3.81 -3.37
CA MET A 139 -1.81 5.00 -2.58
C MET A 139 -0.35 5.06 -2.11
N LEU A 140 0.28 6.22 -2.33
CA LEU A 140 1.63 6.57 -1.92
C LEU A 140 2.72 5.58 -2.35
N PHE A 141 2.51 4.83 -3.43
CA PHE A 141 3.45 3.80 -3.86
C PHE A 141 4.90 4.31 -3.98
N GLY A 142 5.12 5.46 -4.61
CA GLY A 142 6.45 6.06 -4.73
C GLY A 142 7.13 6.37 -3.40
N SER A 143 6.40 6.96 -2.44
CA SER A 143 6.94 7.23 -1.10
C SER A 143 7.26 5.92 -0.36
N ARG A 144 6.43 4.89 -0.55
CA ARG A 144 6.62 3.57 0.07
C ARG A 144 7.84 2.85 -0.50
N THR A 145 7.99 2.80 -1.82
CA THR A 145 9.16 2.18 -2.48
C THR A 145 10.44 2.92 -2.13
N PHE A 146 10.39 4.26 -2.10
CA PHE A 146 11.50 5.09 -1.65
C PHE A 146 11.92 4.76 -0.21
N LEU A 147 10.98 4.75 0.74
CA LEU A 147 11.27 4.45 2.15
C LEU A 147 11.81 3.03 2.32
N ALA A 148 11.22 2.03 1.65
CA ALA A 148 11.69 0.65 1.69
C ALA A 148 13.12 0.51 1.15
N SER A 149 13.46 1.23 0.08
CA SER A 149 14.83 1.28 -0.45
C SER A 149 15.79 1.95 0.53
N THR A 150 15.33 2.96 1.28
CA THR A 150 16.13 3.75 2.22
C THR A 150 16.52 2.93 3.45
N SER A 151 15.62 2.05 3.92
CA SER A 151 15.87 1.14 5.05
C SER A 151 16.53 -0.17 4.65
N SER A 152 16.93 -0.35 3.39
CA SER A 152 17.48 -1.62 2.92
C SER A 152 18.91 -1.85 3.40
N ASN A 153 19.19 -3.10 3.76
CA ASN A 153 20.49 -3.57 4.24
C ASN A 153 20.79 -4.96 3.64
N LEU A 154 21.91 -5.55 4.06
CA LEU A 154 22.35 -6.88 3.59
C LEU A 154 21.91 -8.01 4.53
N SER A 155 20.77 -7.89 5.22
CA SER A 155 20.29 -8.93 6.16
C SER A 155 20.06 -10.30 5.49
N LEU A 156 19.83 -10.35 4.17
CA LEU A 156 19.69 -11.59 3.39
C LEU A 156 21.03 -12.25 3.04
N SER A 157 22.16 -11.64 3.39
CA SER A 157 23.52 -12.15 3.14
C SER A 157 24.44 -11.72 4.29
N PRO A 158 24.31 -12.34 5.47
CA PRO A 158 25.00 -11.92 6.69
C PRO A 158 26.53 -12.03 6.58
N GLU A 159 27.04 -13.01 5.84
CA GLU A 159 28.48 -13.18 5.56
C GLU A 159 29.03 -11.96 4.80
N LEU A 160 28.35 -11.59 3.71
CA LEU A 160 28.67 -10.41 2.91
C LEU A 160 28.59 -9.13 3.74
N SER A 161 27.57 -9.00 4.60
CA SER A 161 27.43 -7.83 5.48
C SER A 161 28.63 -7.70 6.43
N ARG A 162 29.09 -8.81 7.01
CA ARG A 162 30.24 -8.85 7.92
C ARG A 162 31.56 -8.52 7.21
N ASP A 163 31.78 -9.08 6.02
CA ASP A 163 32.98 -8.82 5.23
C ASP A 163 33.03 -7.38 4.72
N LEU A 164 31.89 -6.87 4.24
CA LEU A 164 31.73 -5.47 3.87
C LEU A 164 31.98 -4.56 5.06
N SER A 165 31.50 -4.91 6.25
CA SER A 165 31.71 -4.11 7.45
C SER A 165 33.20 -4.02 7.83
N THR A 166 33.90 -5.16 7.76
CA THR A 166 35.34 -5.22 8.02
C THR A 166 36.13 -4.44 6.96
N TYR A 167 35.71 -4.51 5.69
CA TYR A 167 36.28 -3.71 4.60
C TYR A 167 36.07 -2.21 4.82
N ILE A 168 34.86 -1.76 5.18
CA ILE A 168 34.59 -0.34 5.46
C ILE A 168 35.45 0.15 6.62
N ARG A 169 35.54 -0.61 7.73
CA ARG A 169 36.36 -0.21 8.88
C ARG A 169 37.82 -0.05 8.51
N GLN A 170 38.41 -1.03 7.85
CA GLN A 170 39.86 -1.07 7.70
C GLN A 170 40.34 -0.42 6.40
N CYS A 171 39.67 -0.66 5.28
CA CYS A 171 40.07 -0.15 3.96
C CYS A 171 39.51 1.23 3.66
N ILE A 172 38.37 1.62 4.24
CA ILE A 172 37.78 2.94 4.02
C ILE A 172 38.15 3.88 5.17
N PHE A 173 37.75 3.60 6.42
CA PHE A 173 38.05 4.49 7.54
C PHE A 173 39.54 4.53 7.87
N SER A 174 40.19 3.39 8.15
CA SER A 174 41.60 3.41 8.54
C SER A 174 42.53 3.80 7.38
N ALA A 175 42.33 3.22 6.18
CA ALA A 175 43.26 3.43 5.07
C ALA A 175 43.00 4.73 4.27
N LYS A 176 41.76 4.97 3.83
CA LYS A 176 41.45 6.10 2.95
C LYS A 176 41.14 7.39 3.68
N LEU A 177 40.37 7.33 4.76
CA LEU A 177 39.96 8.52 5.53
C LEU A 177 41.06 9.02 6.46
N LEU A 178 41.65 8.12 7.26
CA LEU A 178 42.64 8.48 8.29
C LEU A 178 44.08 8.40 7.77
N GLY A 179 44.47 7.28 7.16
CA GLY A 179 45.85 7.03 6.77
C GLY A 179 46.33 7.87 5.59
N SER A 180 45.72 7.67 4.41
CA SER A 180 46.12 8.32 3.16
C SER A 180 45.38 9.63 2.88
N GLN A 181 44.31 9.94 3.63
CA GLN A 181 43.45 11.11 3.44
C GLN A 181 42.94 11.29 2.00
N GLN A 182 42.79 10.19 1.27
CA GLN A 182 42.24 10.17 -0.09
C GLN A 182 40.77 10.60 -0.14
N ILE A 183 40.06 10.47 0.97
CA ILE A 183 38.67 10.90 1.13
C ILE A 183 38.59 11.78 2.37
N SER A 184 37.80 12.84 2.32
CA SER A 184 37.48 13.65 3.51
C SER A 184 36.16 13.22 4.17
N PRO A 185 35.98 13.44 5.49
CA PRO A 185 34.69 13.17 6.15
C PRO A 185 33.52 13.93 5.50
N ASN A 186 33.78 15.15 5.02
CA ASN A 186 32.77 15.98 4.36
C ASN A 186 32.38 15.40 2.98
N GLU A 187 33.35 14.93 2.21
CA GLU A 187 33.11 14.28 0.92
C GLU A 187 32.30 12.99 1.09
N MET A 188 32.66 12.13 2.05
CA MET A 188 31.89 10.93 2.34
C MET A 188 30.44 11.26 2.74
N LYS A 189 30.25 12.27 3.59
CA LYS A 189 28.93 12.69 4.09
C LYS A 189 27.99 13.20 2.99
N HIS A 190 28.54 13.86 1.98
CA HIS A 190 27.81 14.48 0.88
C HIS A 190 27.88 13.71 -0.45
N SER A 191 28.58 12.57 -0.49
CA SER A 191 28.68 11.75 -1.71
C SER A 191 27.36 11.08 -2.04
N SER A 192 26.94 11.21 -3.31
CA SER A 192 25.81 10.49 -3.90
C SER A 192 26.23 9.23 -4.66
N ASP A 193 27.52 8.88 -4.62
CA ASP A 193 28.11 7.70 -5.27
C ASP A 193 29.18 7.08 -4.35
N LEU A 194 28.72 6.32 -3.36
CA LEU A 194 29.59 5.64 -2.41
C LEU A 194 30.27 4.41 -3.00
N ILE A 195 29.66 3.78 -4.01
CA ILE A 195 30.25 2.60 -4.64
C ILE A 195 31.57 2.99 -5.31
N ARG A 196 31.60 4.14 -5.99
CA ARG A 196 32.83 4.70 -6.55
C ARG A 196 33.84 5.04 -5.46
N LEU A 197 33.41 5.82 -4.47
CA LEU A 197 34.26 6.32 -3.38
C LEU A 197 34.90 5.18 -2.56
N TYR A 198 34.19 4.06 -2.37
CA TYR A 198 34.71 2.91 -1.62
C TYR A 198 35.65 2.06 -2.47
N PHE A 199 35.25 1.69 -3.69
CA PHE A 199 35.95 0.65 -4.45
C PHE A 199 36.99 1.17 -5.45
N GLU A 200 36.99 2.45 -5.83
CA GLU A 200 38.05 3.01 -6.70
C GLU A 200 39.32 3.31 -5.90
N HIS A 201 40.49 3.00 -6.46
CA HIS A 201 41.79 3.24 -5.83
C HIS A 201 41.92 2.67 -4.39
N PRO A 202 41.70 1.37 -4.14
CA PRO A 202 41.92 0.79 -2.81
C PRO A 202 43.39 0.92 -2.36
N SER A 203 43.61 1.03 -1.06
CA SER A 203 44.97 1.13 -0.51
C SER A 203 45.80 -0.13 -0.80
N PRO A 204 47.05 -0.01 -1.29
CA PRO A 204 47.91 -1.18 -1.52
C PRO A 204 48.56 -1.73 -0.24
N ILE A 205 48.48 -0.99 0.87
CA ILE A 205 49.20 -1.31 2.11
C ILE A 205 48.30 -2.04 3.11
N TYR A 206 47.06 -1.59 3.24
CA TYR A 206 46.15 -2.11 4.26
C TYR A 206 45.59 -3.47 3.85
N ARG A 207 45.35 -4.31 4.86
CA ARG A 207 44.81 -5.65 4.72
C ARG A 207 43.62 -5.85 5.64
N VAL A 208 42.74 -6.79 5.26
CA VAL A 208 41.52 -7.15 5.97
C VAL A 208 41.43 -8.66 6.15
N LEU A 209 40.79 -9.07 7.24
CA LEU A 209 40.47 -10.45 7.52
C LEU A 209 38.97 -10.66 7.29
N PHE A 210 38.61 -11.50 6.33
CA PHE A 210 37.21 -11.85 6.07
C PHE A 210 36.72 -12.94 7.02
N HIS A 211 35.41 -13.19 7.01
CA HIS A 211 34.75 -14.14 7.90
C HIS A 211 35.29 -15.57 7.75
N ASP A 212 35.81 -15.91 6.57
CA ASP A 212 36.40 -17.20 6.21
C ASP A 212 37.86 -17.35 6.70
N GLY A 213 38.39 -16.33 7.37
CA GLY A 213 39.77 -16.29 7.85
C GLY A 213 40.78 -15.91 6.77
N THR A 214 40.34 -15.56 5.56
CA THR A 214 41.25 -15.11 4.50
C THR A 214 41.75 -13.70 4.79
N ASN A 215 43.08 -13.54 4.72
CA ASN A 215 43.74 -12.26 4.88
C ASN A 215 44.04 -11.67 3.50
N LEU A 216 43.26 -10.68 3.09
CA LEU A 216 43.31 -10.06 1.77
C LEU A 216 43.83 -8.63 1.86
N SER A 217 44.60 -8.18 0.86
CA SER A 217 44.83 -6.73 0.68
C SER A 217 43.53 -6.01 0.36
N CYS A 218 43.45 -4.70 0.61
CA CYS A 218 42.25 -3.93 0.27
C CYS A 218 41.93 -3.94 -1.23
N ILE A 219 42.92 -4.19 -2.10
CA ILE A 219 42.73 -4.35 -3.55
C ILE A 219 42.04 -5.68 -3.85
N GLU A 220 42.53 -6.79 -3.29
CA GLU A 220 41.94 -8.12 -3.45
C GLU A 220 40.54 -8.19 -2.83
N ALA A 221 40.37 -7.58 -1.64
CA ALA A 221 39.09 -7.50 -0.96
C ALA A 221 38.06 -6.71 -1.77
N ALA A 222 38.45 -5.57 -2.38
CA ALA A 222 37.58 -4.80 -3.26
C ALA A 222 37.15 -5.59 -4.51
N ALA A 223 38.09 -6.34 -5.11
CA ALA A 223 37.82 -7.17 -6.29
C ALA A 223 36.86 -8.32 -5.99
N ARG A 224 36.93 -8.90 -4.78
CA ARG A 224 36.01 -9.95 -4.31
C ARG A 224 34.64 -9.40 -3.89
N LEU A 225 34.62 -8.32 -3.11
CA LEU A 225 33.36 -7.78 -2.56
C LEU A 225 32.47 -7.13 -3.61
N LYS A 226 33.03 -6.50 -4.65
CA LYS A 226 32.22 -5.82 -5.67
C LYS A 226 31.20 -6.73 -6.37
N PRO A 227 31.55 -7.93 -6.88
CA PRO A 227 30.57 -8.85 -7.48
C PRO A 227 29.64 -9.49 -6.44
N GLU A 228 30.13 -9.79 -5.23
CA GLU A 228 29.27 -10.32 -4.15
C GLU A 228 28.22 -9.30 -3.73
N LEU A 229 28.58 -8.01 -3.65
CA LEU A 229 27.69 -6.90 -3.39
C LEU A 229 26.57 -6.80 -4.42
N ASN A 230 26.89 -6.90 -5.73
CA ASN A 230 25.87 -6.93 -6.79
C ASN A 230 24.88 -8.08 -6.61
N THR A 231 25.37 -9.25 -6.21
CA THR A 231 24.50 -10.41 -5.92
C THR A 231 23.61 -10.17 -4.70
N GLY A 232 24.14 -9.53 -3.66
CA GLY A 232 23.37 -9.12 -2.47
C GLY A 232 22.29 -8.09 -2.80
N ILE A 233 22.60 -7.09 -3.63
CA ILE A 233 21.66 -6.07 -4.12
C ILE A 233 20.54 -6.74 -4.92
N GLU A 234 20.86 -7.67 -5.81
CA GLU A 234 19.87 -8.41 -6.61
C GLU A 234 18.91 -9.22 -5.73
N LYS A 235 19.43 -9.92 -4.71
CA LYS A 235 18.58 -10.61 -3.71
C LYS A 235 17.65 -9.63 -2.99
N GLN A 236 18.16 -8.45 -2.61
CA GLN A 236 17.36 -7.43 -1.95
C GLN A 236 16.29 -6.84 -2.88
N LEU A 237 16.59 -6.63 -4.16
CA LEU A 237 15.60 -6.20 -5.17
C LEU A 237 14.44 -7.20 -5.27
N VAL A 238 14.76 -8.50 -5.40
CA VAL A 238 13.76 -9.58 -5.45
C VAL A 238 12.95 -9.65 -4.16
N HIS A 239 13.60 -9.47 -3.00
CA HIS A 239 12.90 -9.45 -1.73
C HIS A 239 11.91 -8.28 -1.63
N LEU A 240 12.32 -7.07 -2.02
CA LEU A 240 11.46 -5.90 -2.01
C LEU A 240 10.32 -6.02 -3.03
N SER A 241 10.55 -6.58 -4.22
CA SER A 241 9.48 -6.79 -5.20
C SER A 241 8.43 -7.79 -4.71
N ASN A 242 8.84 -8.85 -4.02
CA ASN A 242 7.89 -9.79 -3.40
C ASN A 242 6.96 -9.11 -2.39
N ILE A 243 7.48 -8.16 -1.60
CA ILE A 243 6.71 -7.46 -0.58
C ILE A 243 5.85 -6.34 -1.18
N MET A 244 6.38 -5.62 -2.17
CA MET A 244 5.80 -4.36 -2.65
C MET A 244 4.92 -4.52 -3.89
N THR A 245 5.26 -5.45 -4.78
CA THR A 245 4.65 -5.63 -6.11
C THR A 245 4.26 -7.08 -6.39
N LYS A 246 4.06 -7.89 -5.35
CA LYS A 246 3.69 -9.31 -5.46
C LYS A 246 4.66 -10.14 -6.32
N GLY A 247 5.93 -9.76 -6.35
CA GLY A 247 7.00 -10.46 -7.07
C GLY A 247 7.36 -9.86 -8.42
N ASP A 248 6.62 -8.87 -8.90
CA ASP A 248 6.93 -8.16 -10.15
C ASP A 248 8.14 -7.22 -9.95
N LYS A 249 9.33 -7.69 -10.36
CA LYS A 249 10.59 -6.97 -10.22
C LYS A 249 10.64 -5.70 -11.09
N GLU A 250 10.08 -5.74 -12.30
CA GLU A 250 10.09 -4.62 -13.23
C GLU A 250 9.25 -3.48 -12.65
N LYS A 251 8.01 -3.78 -12.23
CA LYS A 251 7.13 -2.80 -11.57
C LYS A 251 7.75 -2.16 -10.33
N PHE A 252 8.51 -2.93 -9.55
CA PHE A 252 9.23 -2.37 -8.39
C PHE A 252 10.38 -1.46 -8.81
N SER A 253 11.18 -1.89 -9.79
CA SER A 253 12.35 -1.15 -10.27
C SER A 253 11.95 0.15 -10.95
N ASP A 254 10.95 0.11 -11.83
CA ASP A 254 10.39 1.28 -12.50
C ASP A 254 9.76 2.23 -11.48
N GLY A 255 9.00 1.70 -10.53
CA GLY A 255 8.42 2.48 -9.43
C GLY A 255 9.48 3.19 -8.57
N LEU A 256 10.60 2.53 -8.28
CA LEU A 256 11.69 3.12 -7.51
C LEU A 256 12.43 4.21 -8.31
N ALA A 257 12.74 3.94 -9.58
CA ALA A 257 13.37 4.90 -10.47
C ALA A 257 12.47 6.14 -10.68
N ALA A 258 11.18 5.93 -10.92
CA ALA A 258 10.18 6.98 -11.04
C ALA A 258 10.04 7.78 -9.75
N ALA A 259 10.04 7.14 -8.57
CA ALA A 259 10.01 7.84 -7.28
C ALA A 259 11.22 8.77 -7.11
N HIS A 260 12.42 8.32 -7.45
CA HIS A 260 13.64 9.14 -7.38
C HIS A 260 13.59 10.30 -8.38
N SER A 261 13.13 10.05 -9.61
CA SER A 261 12.96 11.09 -10.62
C SER A 261 11.94 12.13 -10.18
N TYR A 262 10.79 11.71 -9.66
CA TYR A 262 9.70 12.59 -9.29
C TYR A 262 9.97 13.39 -8.01
N PHE A 263 10.49 12.74 -6.96
CA PHE A 263 10.71 13.41 -5.67
C PHE A 263 12.03 14.18 -5.61
N MET A 264 13.06 13.75 -6.31
CA MET A 264 14.40 14.37 -6.21
C MET A 264 14.90 14.96 -7.52
N ASN A 265 14.20 14.80 -8.64
CA ASN A 265 14.70 15.19 -9.97
C ASN A 265 16.05 14.53 -10.31
N VAL A 266 16.24 13.29 -9.85
CA VAL A 266 17.45 12.50 -10.08
C VAL A 266 17.06 11.22 -10.81
N SER A 267 17.55 11.07 -12.04
CA SER A 267 17.42 9.83 -12.80
C SER A 267 18.55 8.89 -12.43
N LYS A 268 18.22 7.85 -11.65
CA LYS A 268 19.12 6.74 -11.34
C LYS A 268 18.34 5.44 -11.47
N ASP A 269 19.05 4.43 -11.95
CA ASP A 269 18.55 3.06 -11.95
C ASP A 269 18.28 2.57 -10.51
N ALA A 270 17.27 1.71 -10.36
CA ALA A 270 16.85 1.15 -9.09
C ALA A 270 18.00 0.42 -8.36
N ALA A 271 18.86 -0.30 -9.09
CA ALA A 271 20.00 -0.99 -8.50
C ALA A 271 21.04 0.00 -7.96
N ASN A 272 21.28 1.11 -8.67
CA ASN A 272 22.21 2.16 -8.22
C ASN A 272 21.70 2.88 -6.98
N VAL A 273 20.40 3.19 -6.94
CA VAL A 273 19.74 3.75 -5.75
C VAL A 273 19.87 2.81 -4.56
N LEU A 274 19.55 1.53 -4.76
CA LEU A 274 19.59 0.54 -3.70
C LEU A 274 21.02 0.31 -3.20
N THR A 275 22.00 0.28 -4.10
CA THR A 275 23.43 0.22 -3.78
C THR A 275 23.83 1.38 -2.88
N GLN A 276 23.45 2.61 -3.24
CA GLN A 276 23.75 3.79 -2.45
C GLN A 276 23.16 3.71 -1.03
N ASN A 277 21.88 3.31 -0.90
CA ASN A 277 21.22 3.18 0.40
C ASN A 277 21.82 2.05 1.24
N ILE A 278 22.11 0.90 0.64
CA ILE A 278 22.77 -0.23 1.31
C ILE A 278 24.15 0.18 1.81
N LEU A 279 24.96 0.88 1.01
CA LEU A 279 26.29 1.34 1.42
C LEU A 279 26.20 2.36 2.56
N ILE A 280 25.21 3.26 2.55
CA ILE A 280 24.95 4.17 3.67
C ILE A 280 24.65 3.38 4.95
N ASN A 281 23.74 2.42 4.89
CA ASN A 281 23.35 1.63 6.06
C ASN A 281 24.48 0.70 6.53
N ALA A 282 25.19 0.04 5.63
CA ALA A 282 26.34 -0.79 5.94
C ALA A 282 27.44 0.03 6.65
N THR A 283 27.67 1.27 6.22
CA THR A 283 28.66 2.14 6.88
C THR A 283 28.24 2.54 8.29
N ARG A 284 26.94 2.78 8.52
CA ARG A 284 26.39 3.03 9.87
C ARG A 284 26.57 1.81 10.77
N GLU A 285 26.31 0.62 10.24
CA GLU A 285 26.53 -0.65 10.93
C GLU A 285 28.02 -0.88 11.22
N SER A 286 28.91 -0.54 10.29
CA SER A 286 30.37 -0.62 10.52
C SER A 286 30.89 0.37 11.54
N ALA A 287 30.30 1.57 11.63
CA ALA A 287 30.65 2.53 12.67
C ALA A 287 30.23 2.03 14.05
N LEU A 288 29.04 1.44 14.17
CA LEU A 288 28.57 0.76 15.39
C LEU A 288 29.51 -0.38 15.80
N ASP A 289 29.86 -1.23 14.84
CA ASP A 289 30.80 -2.33 15.03
C ASP A 289 32.17 -1.80 15.50
N ALA A 290 32.66 -0.70 14.93
CA ALA A 290 33.90 -0.06 15.35
C ALA A 290 33.86 0.45 16.81
N PHE A 291 32.75 1.04 17.28
CA PHE A 291 32.61 1.43 18.69
C PHE A 291 32.64 0.21 19.62
N ALA A 292 31.97 -0.88 19.23
CA ALA A 292 31.99 -2.13 19.98
C ALA A 292 33.40 -2.74 20.05
N PHE A 293 34.15 -2.72 18.93
CA PHE A 293 35.55 -3.17 18.89
C PHE A 293 36.49 -2.30 19.72
N ALA A 294 36.22 -1.00 19.83
CA ALA A 294 37.03 -0.06 20.61
C ALA A 294 36.71 -0.04 22.12
N GLY A 295 35.68 -0.78 22.57
CA GLY A 295 35.22 -0.77 23.97
C GLY A 295 34.57 0.56 24.37
N ALA A 296 34.05 1.33 23.41
CA ALA A 296 33.41 2.62 23.60
C ALA A 296 31.92 2.44 23.96
N ASP A 297 31.63 1.74 25.06
CA ASP A 297 30.28 1.30 25.43
C ASP A 297 29.31 2.47 25.68
N ALA A 298 29.81 3.59 26.22
CA ALA A 298 29.01 4.77 26.50
C ALA A 298 28.57 5.49 25.23
N GLU A 299 29.48 5.67 24.27
CA GLU A 299 29.22 6.26 22.96
C GLU A 299 28.28 5.36 22.14
N LEU A 300 28.51 4.05 22.19
CA LEU A 300 27.66 3.05 21.56
C LEU A 300 26.24 3.11 22.14
N MET A 301 26.09 3.15 23.47
CA MET A 301 24.78 3.25 24.12
C MET A 301 24.06 4.57 23.79
N ASN A 302 24.78 5.69 23.75
CA ASN A 302 24.18 6.99 23.41
C ASN A 302 23.71 7.04 21.95
N TYR A 303 24.53 6.51 21.03
CA TYR A 303 24.17 6.43 19.61
C TYR A 303 22.99 5.49 19.39
N THR A 304 23.00 4.30 20.00
CA THR A 304 21.90 3.34 19.86
C THR A 304 20.60 3.86 20.45
N ASN A 305 20.63 4.56 21.60
CA ASN A 305 19.45 5.23 22.15
C ASN A 305 18.92 6.36 21.27
N SER A 306 19.81 7.20 20.73
CA SER A 306 19.40 8.27 19.81
C SER A 306 18.80 7.70 18.52
N SER A 307 19.42 6.66 17.96
CA SER A 307 18.92 5.96 16.77
C SER A 307 17.59 5.24 17.04
N SER A 308 17.42 4.62 18.22
CA SER A 308 16.18 3.92 18.57
C SER A 308 15.02 4.89 18.77
N LEU A 309 15.24 6.03 19.43
CA LEU A 309 14.23 7.09 19.56
C LEU A 309 13.81 7.64 18.19
N GLN A 310 14.77 7.87 17.29
CA GLN A 310 14.46 8.31 15.92
C GLN A 310 13.67 7.26 15.16
N LYS A 311 14.05 5.98 15.26
CA LYS A 311 13.30 4.87 14.66
C LYS A 311 11.90 4.73 15.27
N MET A 312 11.73 5.00 16.55
CA MET A 312 10.43 4.98 17.23
C MET A 312 9.51 6.10 16.73
N HIS A 313 10.02 7.33 16.58
CA HIS A 313 9.24 8.44 16.01
C HIS A 313 8.85 8.18 14.54
N VAL A 314 9.77 7.61 13.75
CA VAL A 314 9.45 7.19 12.38
C VAL A 314 8.44 6.03 12.38
N ALA A 315 8.52 5.08 13.33
CA ALA A 315 7.57 3.98 13.46
C ALA A 315 6.16 4.45 13.88
N GLU A 316 6.07 5.47 14.74
CA GLU A 316 4.82 6.12 15.12
C GLU A 316 4.17 6.78 13.89
N ALA A 317 4.94 7.56 13.12
CA ALA A 317 4.49 8.11 11.85
C ALA A 317 4.09 7.01 10.83
N ASN A 318 4.80 5.88 10.85
CA ASN A 318 4.51 4.73 9.98
C ASN A 318 3.20 3.99 10.31
N SER A 319 2.62 4.18 11.49
CA SER A 319 1.32 3.58 11.84
C SER A 319 0.19 4.22 11.03
N PHE A 320 0.25 5.54 10.81
CA PHE A 320 -0.68 6.25 9.91
C PHE A 320 -0.36 6.04 8.43
N TRP A 321 0.92 5.83 8.09
CA TRP A 321 1.30 5.33 6.77
C TRP A 321 0.60 3.99 6.47
N LEU A 322 0.62 3.04 7.42
CA LEU A 322 -0.05 1.74 7.28
C LEU A 322 -1.56 1.90 7.10
N ALA A 323 -2.18 2.77 7.90
CA ALA A 323 -3.59 3.09 7.77
C ALA A 323 -3.91 3.73 6.41
N GLY A 324 -3.09 4.67 5.94
CA GLY A 324 -3.28 5.39 4.68
C GLY A 324 -3.21 4.49 3.45
N TYR A 325 -2.15 3.69 3.29
CA TYR A 325 -2.04 2.83 2.10
C TYR A 325 -2.97 1.62 2.14
N ARG A 326 -3.37 1.14 3.32
CA ARG A 326 -4.38 0.07 3.47
C ARG A 326 -5.81 0.58 3.42
N LEU A 327 -6.04 1.90 3.47
CA LEU A 327 -7.38 2.46 3.47
C LEU A 327 -8.21 2.07 2.22
N PRO A 328 -7.67 2.08 0.99
CA PRO A 328 -8.41 1.59 -0.18
C PRO A 328 -8.82 0.11 -0.06
N TYR A 329 -8.01 -0.69 0.62
CA TYR A 329 -8.35 -2.07 0.94
C TYR A 329 -9.49 -2.15 1.95
N TYR A 330 -9.47 -1.34 3.02
CA TYR A 330 -10.58 -1.27 3.97
C TYR A 330 -11.88 -0.82 3.32
N MET A 331 -11.85 0.16 2.42
CA MET A 331 -13.01 0.57 1.64
C MET A 331 -13.62 -0.59 0.86
N THR A 332 -12.78 -1.36 0.16
CA THR A 332 -13.20 -2.54 -0.61
C THR A 332 -13.88 -3.57 0.30
N VAL A 333 -13.29 -3.82 1.47
CA VAL A 333 -13.85 -4.74 2.48
C VAL A 333 -15.17 -4.22 3.05
N PHE A 334 -15.29 -2.93 3.38
CA PHE A 334 -16.54 -2.35 3.85
C PHE A 334 -17.64 -2.44 2.80
N TRP A 335 -17.29 -2.19 1.54
CA TRP A 335 -18.22 -2.35 0.43
C TRP A 335 -18.68 -3.81 0.30
N MET A 336 -17.78 -4.78 0.30
CA MET A 336 -18.13 -6.21 0.32
C MET A 336 -19.00 -6.59 1.52
N LEU A 337 -18.70 -6.08 2.72
CA LEU A 337 -19.48 -6.30 3.93
C LEU A 337 -20.91 -5.80 3.77
N THR A 338 -21.08 -4.61 3.20
CA THR A 338 -22.43 -4.10 2.91
C THR A 338 -23.16 -4.99 1.90
N LEU A 339 -22.50 -5.56 0.89
CA LEU A 339 -23.14 -6.56 0.03
C LEU A 339 -23.56 -7.81 0.81
N CYS A 340 -22.72 -8.30 1.73
CA CYS A 340 -23.05 -9.44 2.60
C CYS A 340 -24.26 -9.20 3.50
N ILE A 341 -24.51 -7.96 3.96
CA ILE A 341 -25.62 -7.66 4.89
C ILE A 341 -26.98 -7.56 4.19
N PHE A 342 -27.00 -7.60 2.85
CA PHE A 342 -28.22 -7.50 2.06
C PHE A 342 -29.36 -8.45 2.51
N PRO A 343 -29.13 -9.75 2.80
CA PRO A 343 -30.19 -10.64 3.28
C PRO A 343 -30.90 -10.13 4.54
N LEU A 344 -30.15 -9.53 5.47
CA LEU A 344 -30.69 -8.91 6.69
C LEU A 344 -31.44 -7.62 6.37
N VAL A 345 -30.87 -6.76 5.52
CA VAL A 345 -31.55 -5.54 5.03
C VAL A 345 -32.90 -5.87 4.42
N MET A 346 -32.99 -6.95 3.65
CA MET A 346 -34.23 -7.42 3.05
C MET A 346 -35.26 -7.84 4.09
N LEU A 347 -34.86 -8.60 5.12
CA LEU A 347 -35.77 -8.98 6.21
C LEU A 347 -36.28 -7.75 6.96
N LEU A 348 -35.40 -6.79 7.26
CA LEU A 348 -35.80 -5.54 7.92
C LEU A 348 -36.71 -4.68 7.05
N ALA A 349 -36.47 -4.62 5.73
CA ALA A 349 -37.29 -3.85 4.80
C ALA A 349 -38.73 -4.36 4.68
N LEU A 350 -38.98 -5.64 4.99
CA LEU A 350 -40.32 -6.23 5.06
C LEU A 350 -41.10 -5.80 6.31
N VAL A 351 -40.44 -5.28 7.34
CA VAL A 351 -41.12 -4.80 8.55
C VAL A 351 -41.88 -3.50 8.24
N PRO A 352 -43.17 -3.37 8.63
CA PRO A 352 -43.97 -2.21 8.30
C PRO A 352 -43.36 -0.94 8.91
N GLY A 353 -43.04 0.04 8.06
CA GLY A 353 -42.39 1.29 8.46
C GLY A 353 -40.87 1.30 8.29
N MET A 354 -40.22 0.15 8.07
CA MET A 354 -38.75 0.04 7.92
C MET A 354 -38.26 -0.09 6.47
N HIS A 355 -39.14 0.07 5.47
CA HIS A 355 -38.78 0.13 4.05
C HIS A 355 -37.63 1.12 3.71
N GLY A 356 -37.44 2.17 4.51
CA GLY A 356 -36.33 3.13 4.35
C GLY A 356 -34.93 2.54 4.59
N VAL A 357 -34.82 1.39 5.27
CA VAL A 357 -33.52 0.73 5.51
C VAL A 357 -32.83 0.35 4.20
N TYR A 358 -33.58 -0.06 3.19
CA TYR A 358 -33.02 -0.34 1.86
C TYR A 358 -32.52 0.93 1.16
N MET A 359 -33.17 2.08 1.36
CA MET A 359 -32.68 3.35 0.82
C MET A 359 -31.37 3.77 1.50
N ILE A 360 -31.27 3.62 2.82
CA ILE A 360 -30.02 3.86 3.57
C ILE A 360 -28.91 2.93 3.05
N TYR A 361 -29.23 1.64 2.88
CA TYR A 361 -28.30 0.68 2.29
C TYR A 361 -27.76 1.15 0.93
N MET A 362 -28.63 1.64 0.03
CA MET A 362 -28.21 2.19 -1.27
C MET A 362 -27.38 3.47 -1.15
N GLN A 363 -27.73 4.36 -0.23
CA GLN A 363 -26.94 5.56 0.05
C GLN A 363 -25.54 5.20 0.54
N THR A 364 -25.40 4.19 1.40
CA THR A 364 -24.10 3.69 1.86
C THR A 364 -23.25 3.17 0.69
N GLN A 365 -23.86 2.48 -0.29
CA GLN A 365 -23.14 2.03 -1.50
C GLN A 365 -22.59 3.20 -2.30
N VAL A 366 -23.45 4.19 -2.62
CA VAL A 366 -23.06 5.40 -3.37
C VAL A 366 -21.95 6.15 -2.65
N PHE A 367 -22.07 6.24 -1.33
CA PHE A 367 -21.11 6.92 -0.50
C PHE A 367 -19.74 6.25 -0.50
N LEU A 368 -19.68 4.93 -0.31
CA LEU A 368 -18.42 4.18 -0.37
C LEU A 368 -17.73 4.36 -1.74
N TRP A 369 -18.50 4.44 -2.82
CA TRP A 369 -17.99 4.70 -4.17
C TRP A 369 -17.52 6.14 -4.43
N SER A 370 -17.76 7.08 -3.52
CA SER A 370 -17.15 8.41 -3.57
C SER A 370 -15.69 8.41 -3.09
N TRP A 371 -15.25 7.35 -2.41
CA TRP A 371 -13.91 7.28 -1.81
C TRP A 371 -12.76 7.19 -2.82
N PRO A 372 -12.81 6.38 -3.90
CA PRO A 372 -11.69 6.29 -4.84
C PRO A 372 -11.27 7.62 -5.47
N PRO A 373 -12.20 8.48 -5.95
CA PRO A 373 -11.84 9.84 -6.38
C PRO A 373 -11.14 10.67 -5.30
N MET A 374 -11.60 10.59 -4.03
CA MET A 374 -10.94 11.29 -2.92
C MET A 374 -9.52 10.76 -2.67
N PHE A 375 -9.31 9.45 -2.78
CA PHE A 375 -7.97 8.87 -2.61
C PHE A 375 -6.99 9.31 -3.70
N ILE A 376 -7.45 9.47 -4.94
CA ILE A 376 -6.65 10.04 -6.02
C ILE A 376 -6.23 11.47 -5.66
N ILE A 377 -7.17 12.30 -5.22
CA ILE A 377 -6.90 13.70 -4.84
C ILE A 377 -5.88 13.78 -3.69
N ILE A 378 -6.08 12.98 -2.62
CA ILE A 378 -5.17 12.94 -1.46
C ILE A 378 -3.78 12.46 -1.89
N HIS A 379 -3.71 11.39 -2.71
CA HIS A 379 -2.46 10.87 -3.25
C HIS A 379 -1.71 11.95 -4.04
N PHE A 380 -2.41 12.66 -4.91
CA PHE A 380 -1.86 13.74 -5.73
C PHE A 380 -1.32 14.89 -4.86
N PHE A 381 -2.12 15.44 -3.95
CA PHE A 381 -1.71 16.57 -3.11
C PHE A 381 -0.50 16.25 -2.23
N VAL A 382 -0.51 15.09 -1.57
CA VAL A 382 0.59 14.67 -0.70
C VAL A 382 1.85 14.37 -1.50
N SER A 383 1.71 13.71 -2.66
CA SER A 383 2.85 13.43 -3.52
C SER A 383 3.46 14.71 -4.10
N LEU A 384 2.63 15.67 -4.51
CA LEU A 384 3.07 16.99 -4.98
C LEU A 384 3.80 17.77 -3.86
N ALA A 385 3.22 17.82 -2.66
CA ALA A 385 3.85 18.48 -1.52
C ALA A 385 5.20 17.84 -1.14
N SER A 386 5.29 16.50 -1.20
CA SER A 386 6.53 15.77 -1.00
C SER A 386 7.58 16.10 -2.07
N SER A 387 7.20 16.13 -3.36
CA SER A 387 8.13 16.49 -4.45
C SER A 387 8.66 17.91 -4.33
N THR A 388 7.81 18.89 -4.05
CA THR A 388 8.26 20.29 -3.86
C THR A 388 9.26 20.45 -2.71
N THR A 389 9.15 19.64 -1.66
CA THR A 389 10.08 19.68 -0.53
C THR A 389 11.38 18.92 -0.84
N LEU A 390 11.30 17.78 -1.51
CA LEU A 390 12.42 16.86 -1.70
C LEU A 390 13.33 17.22 -2.89
N THR A 391 12.80 17.90 -3.89
CA THR A 391 13.58 18.37 -5.05
C THR A 391 14.75 19.28 -4.65
N LEU A 392 14.61 20.04 -3.54
CA LEU A 392 15.69 20.85 -2.97
C LEU A 392 16.90 20.02 -2.53
N PHE A 393 16.68 18.81 -1.99
CA PHE A 393 17.75 17.91 -1.59
C PHE A 393 18.43 17.28 -2.80
N GLY A 394 17.63 16.89 -3.80
CA GLY A 394 18.14 16.32 -5.06
C GLY A 394 19.00 17.30 -5.86
N SER A 395 18.55 18.56 -5.98
CA SER A 395 19.28 19.59 -6.72
C SER A 395 20.62 19.96 -6.09
N LYS A 396 20.76 19.91 -4.76
CA LYS A 396 22.01 20.28 -4.08
C LYS A 396 23.02 19.15 -3.98
N ASN A 397 22.56 17.90 -3.81
CA ASN A 397 23.43 16.76 -3.49
C ASN A 397 23.51 15.70 -4.59
N GLY A 398 22.73 15.81 -5.68
CA GLY A 398 22.72 14.83 -6.77
C GLY A 398 22.14 13.46 -6.37
N GLY A 399 21.35 13.40 -5.29
CA GLY A 399 20.67 12.20 -4.82
C GLY A 399 20.71 12.01 -3.30
N VAL A 400 20.55 10.75 -2.86
CA VAL A 400 20.60 10.36 -1.46
C VAL A 400 22.05 10.33 -0.98
N THR A 401 22.29 10.95 0.18
CA THR A 401 23.61 11.01 0.84
C THR A 401 23.44 10.67 2.32
N PHE A 402 24.55 10.40 3.03
CA PHE A 402 24.51 10.21 4.49
C PHE A 402 23.84 11.37 5.23
N SER A 403 24.07 12.60 4.77
CA SER A 403 23.52 13.79 5.41
C SER A 403 22.01 13.97 5.22
N THR A 404 21.45 13.40 4.15
CA THR A 404 20.06 13.67 3.75
C THR A 404 19.13 12.49 3.95
N ILE A 405 19.65 11.26 3.99
CA ILE A 405 18.84 10.03 4.01
C ILE A 405 17.77 10.03 5.11
N ASP A 406 18.10 10.42 6.35
CA ASP A 406 17.15 10.42 7.47
C ASP A 406 16.15 11.57 7.38
N SER A 407 16.60 12.74 6.89
CA SER A 407 15.71 13.89 6.69
C SER A 407 14.68 13.59 5.61
N ILE A 408 15.10 12.97 4.51
CA ILE A 408 14.22 12.56 3.42
C ILE A 408 13.23 11.49 3.91
N ALA A 409 13.71 10.47 4.63
CA ALA A 409 12.85 9.44 5.19
C ALA A 409 11.82 10.01 6.17
N SER A 410 12.23 10.95 7.03
CA SER A 410 11.33 11.64 7.95
C SER A 410 10.27 12.45 7.20
N ILE A 411 10.64 13.22 6.18
CA ILE A 411 9.71 14.01 5.36
C ILE A 411 8.68 13.10 4.66
N GLN A 412 9.13 12.02 4.02
CA GLN A 412 8.22 11.07 3.36
C GLN A 412 7.28 10.40 4.36
N SER A 413 7.77 10.04 5.55
CA SER A 413 6.95 9.47 6.62
C SER A 413 5.92 10.49 7.14
N SER A 414 6.30 11.76 7.33
CA SER A 414 5.38 12.83 7.73
C SER A 414 4.29 13.10 6.69
N PHE A 415 4.64 13.15 5.40
CA PHE A 415 3.64 13.32 4.34
C PHE A 415 2.68 12.12 4.25
N ALA A 416 3.19 10.91 4.45
CA ALA A 416 2.34 9.73 4.53
C ALA A 416 1.43 9.73 5.77
N TYR A 417 1.92 10.23 6.91
CA TYR A 417 1.10 10.46 8.09
C TYR A 417 -0.04 11.42 7.78
N THR A 418 0.23 12.55 7.12
CA THR A 418 -0.80 13.50 6.68
C THR A 418 -1.80 12.85 5.73
N ALA A 419 -1.34 12.04 4.77
CA ALA A 419 -2.23 11.30 3.89
C ALA A 419 -3.15 10.35 4.66
N GLY A 420 -2.61 9.59 5.61
CA GLY A 420 -3.38 8.69 6.48
C GLY A 420 -4.43 9.44 7.28
N GLY A 421 -4.05 10.56 7.90
CA GLY A 421 -4.98 11.43 8.64
C GLY A 421 -6.09 12.01 7.75
N LEU A 422 -5.74 12.53 6.57
CA LEU A 422 -6.70 13.06 5.60
C LEU A 422 -7.64 11.96 5.09
N ALA A 423 -7.10 10.77 4.82
CA ALA A 423 -7.88 9.66 4.29
C ALA A 423 -8.84 9.08 5.34
N ILE A 424 -8.47 9.09 6.63
CA ILE A 424 -9.39 8.75 7.74
C ILE A 424 -10.44 9.85 7.97
N SER A 425 -10.10 11.11 7.69
CA SER A 425 -11.04 12.24 7.80
C SER A 425 -12.04 12.32 6.66
N VAL A 426 -11.88 11.49 5.62
CA VAL A 426 -12.93 11.26 4.63
C VAL A 426 -14.17 10.84 5.42
N PRO A 427 -15.29 11.60 5.34
CA PRO A 427 -16.46 11.33 6.14
C PRO A 427 -16.87 9.85 6.01
N VAL A 428 -17.47 9.32 7.08
CA VAL A 428 -18.19 8.03 7.11
C VAL A 428 -19.68 8.28 6.99
#